data_AF-A0A1F8R0L8-F1
#
_entry.id   AF-A0A1F8R0L8-F1
#
_cell.length_a   1.000
_cell.length_b   1.000
_cell.length_c   1.000
_cell.angle_alpha   90.00
_cell.angle_beta   90.00
_cell.angle_gamma   90.00
#
_symmetry.space_group_name_H-M   'P 1'
#
loop_
_entity.id
_entity.type
_entity.pdbx_description
1 polymer ?
#
loop_
_entity_poly.entity_id
_entity_poly.type
_entity_poly.pdbx_seq_one_letter_code
_entity_poly.pdbx_strand_id
1 'polypeptide(L)'
;MTIVKKVLVRRVKTIRPKGPVTALQRQSVTMLDNETVRKFNPSVLELGNISAPCREKEAIAAVFDLTGFTVFCSQADAYLAIPRFLNDYLEWFFGNIKKRVTEANYGGQSALWAGLPMMAKFLGDGLLLLWNSQKMTEGQICRLAAAFYEICAAYRTDFYPAMRMVVNKPPQVLRCGVSRGRVFTIGDGKDYVGHCINTASRLSHVGALSFCFPHRGFQVQEHMPAQYLSVFQPIHISIRGIGESELVWVVKDEYTKLAEKNREMFGNLRPAVAGAAGGQGGGQEAS
;
A
#
# COMPACT_ATOMS: atom_id res chain seq x y z
N MET A 1 -45.34 20.04 24.92
CA MET A 1 -45.55 19.87 23.45
C MET A 1 -44.91 18.55 23.05
N THR A 2 -45.72 17.52 22.82
CA THR A 2 -45.25 16.14 22.58
C THR A 2 -45.43 15.83 21.09
N ILE A 3 -44.32 15.63 20.37
CA ILE A 3 -44.33 15.31 18.94
C ILE A 3 -44.61 13.81 18.80
N VAL A 4 -45.83 13.48 18.36
CA VAL A 4 -46.21 12.10 18.01
C VAL A 4 -45.72 11.80 16.59
N LYS A 5 -44.68 10.97 16.45
CA LYS A 5 -44.24 10.46 15.14
C LYS A 5 -45.26 9.43 14.61
N LYS A 6 -46.04 9.82 13.60
CA LYS A 6 -46.89 8.90 12.83
C LYS A 6 -46.00 8.00 11.96
N VAL A 7 -45.93 6.71 12.30
CA VAL A 7 -45.30 5.67 11.46
C VAL A 7 -46.27 5.29 10.35
N LEU A 8 -45.91 5.59 9.10
CA LEU A 8 -46.69 5.21 7.92
C LEU A 8 -46.41 3.73 7.58
N VAL A 9 -47.26 2.82 8.06
CA VAL A 9 -47.18 1.40 7.70
C VAL A 9 -47.74 1.21 6.29
N ARG A 10 -46.86 1.11 5.30
CA ARG A 10 -47.23 0.80 3.92
C ARG A 10 -47.66 -0.67 3.84
N ARG A 11 -48.98 -0.93 3.81
CA ARG A 11 -49.52 -2.27 3.52
C ARG A 11 -49.15 -2.66 2.09
N VAL A 12 -48.19 -3.57 1.94
CA VAL A 12 -47.92 -4.23 0.66
C VAL A 12 -49.10 -5.15 0.36
N LYS A 13 -49.92 -4.80 -0.64
CA LYS A 13 -50.96 -5.68 -1.16
C LYS A 13 -50.28 -6.87 -1.84
N THR A 14 -50.49 -8.07 -1.30
CA THR A 14 -50.08 -9.31 -1.94
C THR A 14 -50.94 -9.52 -3.19
N ILE A 15 -50.38 -9.19 -4.35
CA ILE A 15 -50.98 -9.51 -5.65
C ILE A 15 -50.83 -11.03 -5.82
N ARG A 16 -51.93 -11.78 -5.74
CA ARG A 16 -51.95 -13.21 -6.12
C ARG A 16 -51.74 -13.29 -7.64
N PRO A 17 -50.70 -13.99 -8.14
CA PRO A 17 -50.58 -14.23 -9.57
C PRO A 17 -51.65 -15.23 -10.01
N LYS A 18 -52.52 -14.82 -10.93
CA LYS A 18 -53.37 -15.72 -11.72
C LYS A 18 -52.58 -16.09 -12.98
N GLY A 19 -52.10 -17.33 -13.05
CA GLY A 19 -51.51 -17.92 -14.25
C GLY A 19 -50.37 -18.90 -13.93
N PRO A 20 -50.23 -20.01 -14.69
CA PRO A 20 -49.12 -20.94 -14.51
C PRO A 20 -47.85 -20.28 -15.07
N VAL A 21 -47.03 -19.75 -14.18
CA VAL A 21 -45.71 -19.23 -14.53
C VAL A 21 -44.76 -20.42 -14.56
N THR A 22 -44.28 -20.72 -15.76
CA THR A 22 -43.16 -21.62 -16.04
C THR A 22 -42.01 -21.38 -15.07
N ALA A 23 -41.46 -22.46 -14.53
CA ALA A 23 -40.44 -22.48 -13.48
C ALA A 23 -39.11 -21.87 -13.96
N LEU A 24 -39.03 -20.54 -13.93
CA LEU A 24 -37.79 -19.78 -14.03
C LEU A 24 -37.36 -19.38 -12.60
N GLN A 25 -36.26 -19.99 -12.16
CA GLN A 25 -35.40 -19.67 -11.02
C GLN A 25 -35.96 -18.61 -10.04
N ARG A 26 -36.77 -19.06 -9.08
CA ARG A 26 -36.89 -18.33 -7.82
C ARG A 26 -35.56 -18.49 -7.08
N GLN A 27 -34.78 -17.42 -7.02
CA GLN A 27 -33.69 -17.30 -6.05
C GLN A 27 -34.26 -17.65 -4.67
N SER A 28 -33.63 -18.61 -3.98
CA SER A 28 -34.09 -19.11 -2.69
C SER A 28 -33.97 -18.01 -1.64
N VAL A 29 -35.10 -17.40 -1.27
CA VAL A 29 -35.16 -16.49 -0.13
C VAL A 29 -34.86 -17.31 1.12
N THR A 30 -33.73 -17.02 1.76
CA THR A 30 -33.34 -17.65 3.02
C THR A 30 -33.91 -16.83 4.17
N MET A 31 -34.77 -17.45 4.98
CA MET A 31 -35.29 -16.82 6.19
C MET A 31 -34.23 -16.92 7.29
N LEU A 32 -33.72 -15.76 7.76
CA LEU A 32 -32.84 -15.68 8.91
C LEU A 32 -33.65 -15.32 10.16
N ASP A 33 -33.28 -15.86 11.31
CA ASP A 33 -33.88 -15.47 12.57
C ASP A 33 -33.49 -14.01 12.94
N ASN A 34 -34.36 -13.36 13.71
CA ASN A 34 -34.17 -11.97 14.08
C ASN A 34 -32.95 -11.73 14.98
N GLU A 35 -32.45 -12.76 15.69
CA GLU A 35 -31.27 -12.64 16.53
C GLU A 35 -30.01 -12.56 15.67
N THR A 36 -29.89 -13.40 14.65
CA THR A 36 -28.83 -13.36 13.64
C THR A 36 -28.79 -12.00 12.93
N VAL A 37 -29.95 -11.47 12.54
CA VAL A 37 -30.02 -10.13 11.92
C VAL A 37 -29.55 -9.03 12.89
N ARG A 38 -29.88 -9.12 14.18
CA ARG A 38 -29.42 -8.15 15.20
C ARG A 38 -27.93 -8.25 15.50
N LYS A 39 -27.35 -9.45 15.40
CA LYS A 39 -25.90 -9.67 15.54
C LYS A 39 -25.12 -9.01 14.39
N PHE A 40 -25.74 -8.78 13.23
CA PHE A 40 -25.13 -8.03 12.14
C PHE A 40 -25.13 -6.52 12.42
N ASN A 41 -24.12 -6.06 13.15
CA ASN A 41 -23.89 -4.66 13.48
C ASN A 41 -22.39 -4.34 13.36
N PRO A 42 -21.94 -3.08 13.54
CA PRO A 42 -20.54 -2.70 13.34
C PRO A 42 -19.51 -3.52 14.15
N SER A 43 -19.89 -4.17 15.25
CA SER A 43 -19.00 -5.05 16.01
C SER A 43 -18.51 -6.25 15.20
N VAL A 44 -19.25 -6.67 14.16
CA VAL A 44 -18.86 -7.75 13.24
C VAL A 44 -17.58 -7.42 12.47
N LEU A 45 -17.30 -6.12 12.29
CA LEU A 45 -16.06 -5.66 11.65
C LEU A 45 -14.88 -5.59 12.63
N GLU A 46 -15.11 -5.88 13.92
CA GLU A 46 -14.10 -5.81 14.99
C GLU A 46 -13.36 -4.47 15.07
N LEU A 47 -14.00 -3.39 14.61
CA LEU A 47 -13.41 -2.05 14.53
C LEU A 47 -13.27 -1.37 15.89
N GLY A 48 -13.68 -1.98 17.00
CA GLY A 48 -13.70 -1.35 18.32
C GLY A 48 -14.84 -0.36 18.51
N ASN A 49 -14.65 0.65 19.37
CA ASN A 49 -15.70 1.61 19.71
C ASN A 49 -15.84 2.68 18.63
N ILE A 50 -16.67 2.43 17.62
CA ILE A 50 -16.93 3.36 16.51
C ILE A 50 -17.54 4.71 16.93
N SER A 51 -18.03 4.85 18.17
CA SER A 51 -18.51 6.12 18.72
C SER A 51 -17.39 6.97 19.30
N ALA A 52 -16.17 6.44 19.43
CA ALA A 52 -15.01 7.21 19.86
C ALA A 52 -14.67 8.30 18.84
N PRO A 53 -14.23 9.50 19.29
CA PRO A 53 -13.88 10.57 18.38
C PRO A 53 -12.70 10.17 17.50
N CYS A 54 -12.82 10.50 16.21
CA CYS A 54 -11.76 10.32 15.24
C CYS A 54 -10.56 11.22 15.60
N ARG A 55 -9.35 10.64 15.66
CA ARG A 55 -8.10 11.37 15.89
C ARG A 55 -7.25 11.33 14.63
N GLU A 56 -6.66 12.48 14.33
CA GLU A 56 -5.75 12.64 13.21
C GLU A 56 -4.31 12.34 13.64
N LYS A 57 -3.54 11.67 12.78
CA LYS A 57 -2.12 11.41 12.96
C LYS A 57 -1.37 11.58 11.64
N GLU A 58 -0.17 12.14 11.70
CA GLU A 58 0.78 12.07 10.59
C GLU A 58 1.38 10.66 10.54
N ALA A 59 1.33 10.03 9.38
CA ALA A 59 1.79 8.66 9.20
C ALA A 59 2.53 8.42 7.88
N ILE A 60 3.31 7.35 7.87
CA ILE A 60 3.84 6.72 6.65
C ILE A 60 3.08 5.42 6.46
N ALA A 61 2.43 5.28 5.31
CA ALA A 61 1.81 4.05 4.87
C ALA A 61 2.74 3.33 3.90
N ALA A 62 2.99 2.05 4.14
CA ALA A 62 3.68 1.16 3.22
C ALA A 62 2.77 -0.03 2.91
N VAL A 63 2.48 -0.24 1.63
CA VAL A 63 1.68 -1.38 1.16
C VAL A 63 2.61 -2.31 0.40
N PHE A 64 2.77 -3.51 0.92
CA PHE A 64 3.53 -4.58 0.32
C PHE A 64 2.58 -5.53 -0.42
N ASP A 65 2.95 -5.95 -1.62
CA ASP A 65 2.15 -6.84 -2.47
C ASP A 65 2.99 -8.03 -2.95
N LEU A 66 2.43 -9.25 -2.84
CA LEU A 66 3.08 -10.47 -3.30
C LEU A 66 2.65 -10.79 -4.73
N THR A 67 3.45 -10.35 -5.70
CA THR A 67 3.12 -10.55 -7.12
C THR A 67 3.05 -12.03 -7.48
N GLY A 68 1.87 -12.46 -7.91
CA GLY A 68 1.58 -13.85 -8.28
C GLY A 68 0.96 -14.69 -7.15
N PHE A 69 0.62 -14.09 -6.00
CA PHE A 69 0.00 -14.81 -4.89
C PHE A 69 -1.34 -15.44 -5.27
N THR A 70 -2.17 -14.79 -6.08
CA THR A 70 -3.42 -15.41 -6.58
C THR A 70 -3.15 -16.70 -7.35
N VAL A 71 -2.12 -16.72 -8.20
CA VAL A 71 -1.73 -17.90 -8.97
C VAL A 71 -1.17 -18.99 -8.03
N PHE A 72 -0.35 -18.59 -7.07
CA PHE A 72 0.15 -19.49 -6.02
C PHE A 72 -1.01 -20.12 -5.22
N CYS A 73 -2.08 -19.39 -4.94
CA CYS A 73 -3.25 -19.92 -4.25
C CYS A 73 -4.12 -20.86 -5.09
N SER A 74 -3.94 -20.87 -6.41
CA SER A 74 -4.74 -21.70 -7.34
C SER A 74 -4.18 -23.10 -7.60
N GLN A 75 -3.08 -23.48 -6.94
CA GLN A 75 -2.46 -24.80 -7.09
C GLN A 75 -3.28 -25.92 -6.39
N ALA A 76 -3.14 -27.15 -6.87
CA ALA A 76 -3.94 -28.30 -6.40
C ALA A 76 -3.78 -28.60 -4.89
N ASP A 77 -2.62 -28.28 -4.32
CA ASP A 77 -2.21 -28.49 -2.93
C ASP A 77 -2.04 -27.17 -2.15
N ALA A 78 -2.73 -26.11 -2.59
CA ALA A 78 -2.60 -24.77 -2.01
C ALA A 78 -2.83 -24.74 -0.49
N TYR A 79 -3.70 -25.59 0.04
CA TYR A 79 -4.00 -25.65 1.47
C TYR A 79 -2.80 -26.09 2.34
N LEU A 80 -1.81 -26.79 1.78
CA LEU A 80 -0.56 -27.14 2.47
C LEU A 80 0.51 -26.08 2.25
N ALA A 81 0.62 -25.58 1.02
CA ALA A 81 1.66 -24.64 0.62
C ALA A 81 1.43 -23.22 1.18
N ILE A 82 0.17 -22.74 1.20
CA ILE A 82 -0.15 -21.37 1.65
C ILE A 82 0.19 -21.16 3.13
N PRO A 83 -0.26 -22.01 4.08
CA PRO A 83 0.07 -21.77 5.50
C PRO A 83 1.57 -21.81 5.75
N ARG A 84 2.28 -22.73 5.09
CA ARG A 84 3.73 -22.83 5.20
C ARG A 84 4.42 -21.56 4.69
N PHE A 85 4.07 -21.13 3.48
CA PHE A 85 4.61 -19.91 2.88
C PHE A 85 4.32 -18.68 3.76
N LEU A 86 3.08 -18.50 4.21
CA LEU A 86 2.67 -17.31 4.97
C LEU A 86 3.35 -17.26 6.35
N ASN A 87 3.49 -18.38 7.04
CA ASN A 87 4.19 -18.41 8.33
C ASN A 87 5.66 -18.00 8.16
N ASP A 88 6.37 -18.64 7.24
CA ASP A 88 7.78 -18.35 6.98
C ASP A 88 7.96 -16.91 6.45
N TYR A 89 7.05 -16.44 5.58
CA TYR A 89 7.04 -15.08 5.05
C TYR A 89 6.82 -14.03 6.13
N LEU A 90 5.81 -14.20 6.99
CA LEU A 90 5.50 -13.22 8.04
C LEU A 90 6.61 -13.16 9.08
N GLU A 91 7.14 -14.31 9.50
CA GLU A 91 8.28 -14.36 10.42
C GLU A 91 9.51 -13.66 9.83
N TRP A 92 9.86 -14.00 8.58
CA TRP A 92 10.96 -13.36 7.85
C TRP A 92 10.71 -11.85 7.70
N PHE A 93 9.52 -11.44 7.28
CA PHE A 93 9.18 -10.06 6.98
C PHE A 93 9.26 -9.16 8.24
N PHE A 94 8.61 -9.57 9.33
CA PHE A 94 8.67 -8.82 10.60
C PHE A 94 10.06 -8.88 11.23
N GLY A 95 10.80 -9.97 11.07
CA GLY A 95 12.22 -10.05 11.44
C GLY A 95 13.06 -9.02 10.71
N ASN A 96 12.83 -8.87 9.40
CA ASN A 96 13.51 -7.91 8.53
C ASN A 96 13.15 -6.45 8.83
N ILE A 97 11.91 -6.18 9.19
CA ILE A 97 11.47 -4.87 9.70
C ILE A 97 12.23 -4.54 10.98
N LYS A 98 12.19 -5.42 12.00
CA LYS A 98 12.88 -5.21 13.28
C LYS A 98 14.37 -4.98 13.07
N LYS A 99 15.01 -5.84 12.28
CA LYS A 99 16.45 -5.73 11.96
C LYS A 99 16.81 -4.36 11.40
N ARG A 100 16.04 -3.84 10.44
CA ARG A 100 16.35 -2.57 9.77
C ARG A 100 16.10 -1.34 10.62
N VAL A 101 15.13 -1.38 11.54
CA VAL A 101 14.88 -0.25 12.47
C VAL A 101 15.73 -0.30 13.74
N THR A 102 16.46 -1.40 13.97
CA THR A 102 17.37 -1.55 15.10
C THR A 102 18.71 -0.91 14.79
N GLU A 103 19.17 -0.03 15.68
CA GLU A 103 20.49 0.60 15.61
C GLU A 103 21.54 -0.24 16.33
N ALA A 104 21.22 -0.76 17.52
CA ALA A 104 22.13 -1.57 18.32
C ALA A 104 21.37 -2.53 19.25
N ASN A 105 22.04 -3.60 19.69
CA ASN A 105 21.54 -4.53 20.70
C ASN A 105 22.46 -4.52 21.93
N TYR A 106 21.86 -4.40 23.11
CA TYR A 106 22.55 -4.37 24.39
C TYR A 106 21.94 -5.42 25.32
N GLY A 107 22.53 -6.62 25.37
CA GLY A 107 22.26 -7.62 26.40
C GLY A 107 20.78 -7.95 26.64
N GLY A 108 19.97 -8.03 25.57
CA GLY A 108 18.52 -8.30 25.64
C GLY A 108 17.62 -7.10 25.37
N GLN A 109 18.17 -5.89 25.29
CA GLN A 109 17.46 -4.69 24.84
C GLN A 109 17.90 -4.30 23.43
N SER A 110 16.97 -3.77 22.64
CA SER A 110 17.25 -3.24 21.30
C SER A 110 17.01 -1.74 21.28
N ALA A 111 18.02 -0.97 20.89
CA ALA A 111 17.89 0.45 20.60
C ALA A 111 17.41 0.62 19.17
N LEU A 112 16.25 1.25 18.98
CA LEU A 112 15.67 1.49 17.66
C LEU A 112 15.85 2.95 17.26
N TRP A 113 16.28 3.21 16.01
CA TRP A 113 16.35 4.58 15.48
C TRP A 113 14.99 5.09 15.00
N ALA A 114 14.00 4.20 14.84
CA ALA A 114 12.60 4.50 14.59
C ALA A 114 11.70 3.58 15.42
N GLY A 115 10.50 4.03 15.76
CA GLY A 115 9.50 3.17 16.41
C GLY A 115 9.13 1.96 15.54
N LEU A 116 8.36 1.02 16.07
CA LEU A 116 7.71 -0.04 15.29
C LEU A 116 6.42 0.50 14.61
N PRO A 117 5.87 -0.19 13.59
CA PRO A 117 4.62 0.25 12.98
C PRO A 117 3.50 0.25 14.04
N MET A 118 2.67 1.29 14.01
CA MET A 118 1.50 1.40 14.89
C MET A 118 0.34 0.50 14.43
N MET A 119 0.36 0.05 13.16
CA MET A 119 -0.56 -0.94 12.64
C MET A 119 0.14 -1.82 11.59
N ALA A 120 -0.18 -3.11 11.61
CA ALA A 120 0.06 -4.02 10.52
C ALA A 120 -1.25 -4.75 10.20
N LYS A 121 -1.63 -4.80 8.92
CA LYS A 121 -2.88 -5.43 8.47
C LYS A 121 -2.64 -6.19 7.17
N PHE A 122 -3.09 -7.44 7.12
CA PHE A 122 -3.08 -8.21 5.88
C PHE A 122 -4.23 -7.73 4.97
N LEU A 123 -3.94 -7.49 3.70
CA LEU A 123 -4.88 -6.97 2.71
C LEU A 123 -4.86 -7.87 1.47
N GLY A 124 -5.71 -8.90 1.44
CA GLY A 124 -5.79 -9.83 0.31
C GLY A 124 -4.50 -10.64 0.14
N ASP A 125 -3.63 -10.23 -0.77
CA ASP A 125 -2.31 -10.79 -1.09
C ASP A 125 -1.14 -9.93 -0.58
N GLY A 126 -1.44 -8.87 0.17
CA GLY A 126 -0.46 -7.90 0.65
C GLY A 126 -0.49 -7.60 2.15
N LEU A 127 0.43 -6.73 2.57
CA LEU A 127 0.56 -6.21 3.94
C LEU A 127 0.55 -4.68 3.92
N LEU A 128 -0.34 -4.08 4.69
CA LEU A 128 -0.29 -2.66 5.04
C LEU A 128 0.45 -2.49 6.36
N LEU A 129 1.46 -1.63 6.37
CA LEU A 129 2.08 -1.10 7.57
C LEU A 129 1.78 0.40 7.68
N LEU A 130 1.41 0.84 8.88
CA LEU A 130 1.32 2.26 9.22
C LEU A 130 2.35 2.61 10.28
N TRP A 131 3.13 3.64 10.03
CA TRP A 131 4.08 4.22 10.96
C TRP A 131 3.63 5.58 11.42
N ASN A 132 3.71 5.85 12.73
CA ASN A 132 3.55 7.21 13.22
C ASN A 132 4.80 8.04 12.86
N SER A 133 4.63 9.07 12.03
CA SER A 133 5.73 9.93 11.58
C SER A 133 5.78 11.28 12.29
N GLN A 134 4.87 11.55 13.23
CA GLN A 134 4.77 12.85 13.91
C GLN A 134 6.06 13.27 14.63
N LYS A 135 6.86 12.31 15.11
CA LYS A 135 8.13 12.56 15.82
C LYS A 135 9.37 12.13 15.03
N MET A 136 9.22 11.84 13.74
CA MET A 136 10.34 11.46 12.88
C MET A 136 10.94 12.69 12.22
N THR A 137 12.27 12.74 12.13
CA THR A 137 12.98 13.70 11.27
C THR A 137 12.85 13.28 9.81
N GLU A 138 13.00 14.21 8.88
CA GLU A 138 12.95 13.90 7.44
C GLU A 138 14.00 12.85 7.03
N GLY A 139 15.17 12.84 7.69
CA GLY A 139 16.19 11.80 7.53
C GLY A 139 15.70 10.41 7.97
N GLN A 140 14.99 10.31 9.09
CA GLN A 140 14.39 9.04 9.54
C GLN A 140 13.29 8.57 8.57
N ILE A 141 12.50 9.50 8.03
CA ILE A 141 11.45 9.21 7.05
C ILE A 141 12.05 8.65 5.76
N CYS A 142 13.10 9.28 5.22
CA CYS A 142 13.80 8.78 4.05
C CYS A 142 14.54 7.45 4.33
N ARG A 143 15.17 7.30 5.49
CA ARG A 143 15.80 6.03 5.93
C ARG A 143 14.77 4.90 6.01
N LEU A 144 13.53 5.19 6.42
CA LEU A 144 12.47 4.20 6.45
C LEU A 144 12.02 3.77 5.05
N ALA A 145 11.91 4.70 4.10
CA ALA A 145 11.66 4.36 2.69
C ALA A 145 12.79 3.47 2.13
N ALA A 146 14.05 3.80 2.39
CA ALA A 146 15.18 2.96 2.00
C ALA A 146 15.12 1.56 2.65
N ALA A 147 14.75 1.46 3.92
CA ALA A 147 14.56 0.18 4.61
C ALA A 147 13.48 -0.69 3.93
N PHE A 148 12.37 -0.10 3.47
CA PHE A 148 11.34 -0.84 2.74
C PHE A 148 11.83 -1.34 1.38
N TYR A 149 12.61 -0.53 0.66
CA TYR A 149 13.28 -0.98 -0.57
C TYR A 149 14.20 -2.16 -0.32
N GLU A 150 15.04 -2.10 0.72
CA GLU A 150 15.93 -3.20 1.07
C GLU A 150 15.16 -4.48 1.41
N ILE A 151 13.95 -4.39 1.99
CA ILE A 151 13.09 -5.55 2.25
C ILE A 151 12.63 -6.18 0.94
N CYS A 152 12.18 -5.37 -0.03
CA CYS A 152 11.84 -5.86 -1.37
C CYS A 152 13.05 -6.52 -2.06
N ALA A 153 14.24 -5.93 -1.94
CA ALA A 153 15.46 -6.50 -2.50
C ALA A 153 15.85 -7.83 -1.82
N ALA A 154 15.81 -7.88 -0.49
CA ALA A 154 16.08 -9.09 0.30
C ALA A 154 15.05 -10.19 0.07
N TYR A 155 13.79 -9.84 -0.24
CA TYR A 155 12.80 -10.84 -0.64
C TYR A 155 13.27 -11.61 -1.87
N ARG A 156 13.74 -10.89 -2.89
CA ARG A 156 14.16 -11.47 -4.17
C ARG A 156 15.46 -12.26 -4.06
N THR A 157 16.39 -11.78 -3.24
CA THR A 157 17.76 -12.31 -3.15
C THR A 157 17.93 -13.39 -2.08
N ASP A 158 17.15 -13.34 -1.00
CA ASP A 158 17.30 -14.24 0.14
C ASP A 158 16.06 -15.14 0.32
N PHE A 159 14.88 -14.54 0.53
CA PHE A 159 13.68 -15.28 0.92
C PHE A 159 13.14 -16.16 -0.20
N TYR A 160 12.93 -15.59 -1.39
CA TYR A 160 12.36 -16.29 -2.53
C TYR A 160 13.19 -17.51 -2.97
N PRO A 161 14.54 -17.42 -3.12
CA PRO A 161 15.37 -18.57 -3.46
C PRO A 161 15.30 -19.71 -2.45
N ALA A 162 15.18 -19.41 -1.15
CA ALA A 162 14.97 -20.43 -0.13
C ALA A 162 13.55 -21.03 -0.22
N MET A 163 12.54 -20.17 -0.34
CA MET A 163 11.13 -20.57 -0.31
C MET A 163 10.72 -21.44 -1.51
N ARG A 164 11.25 -21.16 -2.71
CA ARG A 164 10.98 -21.95 -3.92
C ARG A 164 11.50 -23.39 -3.85
N MET A 165 12.37 -23.71 -2.87
CA MET A 165 12.83 -25.07 -2.62
C MET A 165 11.86 -25.87 -1.74
N VAL A 166 10.96 -25.17 -1.04
CA VAL A 166 10.05 -25.76 -0.05
C VAL A 166 8.61 -25.79 -0.58
N VAL A 167 8.20 -24.78 -1.35
CA VAL A 167 6.86 -24.70 -1.94
C VAL A 167 6.93 -24.49 -3.45
N ASN A 168 5.93 -24.99 -4.16
CA ASN A 168 5.84 -24.87 -5.61
C ASN A 168 5.39 -23.45 -6.01
N LYS A 169 6.11 -22.82 -6.96
CA LYS A 169 5.77 -21.52 -7.55
C LYS A 169 5.37 -20.41 -6.54
N PRO A 170 6.17 -20.13 -5.48
CA PRO A 170 5.85 -19.02 -4.58
C PRO A 170 5.88 -17.68 -5.34
N PRO A 171 5.21 -16.63 -4.82
CA PRO A 171 5.29 -15.28 -5.38
C PRO A 171 6.74 -14.84 -5.58
N GLN A 172 7.07 -14.37 -6.78
CA GLN A 172 8.47 -14.13 -7.15
C GLN A 172 8.97 -12.74 -6.77
N VAL A 173 8.06 -11.79 -6.60
CA VAL A 173 8.38 -10.40 -6.35
C VAL A 173 7.51 -9.89 -5.20
N LEU A 174 8.16 -9.26 -4.23
CA LEU A 174 7.52 -8.43 -3.23
C LEU A 174 7.58 -6.98 -3.70
N ARG A 175 6.44 -6.41 -4.05
CA ARG A 175 6.34 -4.99 -4.38
C ARG A 175 6.06 -4.18 -3.15
N CYS A 176 6.45 -2.90 -3.14
CA CYS A 176 6.06 -1.98 -2.10
C CYS A 176 5.80 -0.58 -2.67
N GLY A 177 4.66 -0.03 -2.30
CA GLY A 177 4.33 1.37 -2.48
C GLY A 177 4.34 2.07 -1.13
N VAL A 178 4.96 3.24 -1.05
CA VAL A 178 5.06 4.01 0.19
C VAL A 178 4.45 5.39 -0.02
N SER A 179 3.78 5.95 0.99
CA SER A 179 3.30 7.33 0.96
C SER A 179 3.20 7.90 2.37
N ARG A 180 3.42 9.20 2.51
CA ARG A 180 3.28 9.93 3.78
C ARG A 180 2.06 10.83 3.75
N GLY A 181 1.36 10.92 4.87
CA GLY A 181 0.32 11.92 5.08
C GLY A 181 -0.56 11.59 6.29
N ARG A 182 -1.65 12.33 6.40
CA ARG A 182 -2.60 12.21 7.51
C ARG A 182 -3.44 10.95 7.40
N VAL A 183 -3.59 10.28 8.54
CA VAL A 183 -4.54 9.19 8.76
C VAL A 183 -5.46 9.53 9.92
N PHE A 184 -6.64 8.96 9.87
CA PHE A 184 -7.74 9.17 10.79
C PHE A 184 -8.06 7.84 11.49
N THR A 185 -8.04 7.83 12.82
CA THR A 185 -8.32 6.62 13.61
C THR A 185 -9.80 6.25 13.53
N ILE A 186 -10.08 4.98 13.32
CA ILE A 186 -11.41 4.38 13.45
C ILE A 186 -11.45 3.49 14.69
N GLY A 187 -12.55 3.62 15.42
CA GLY A 187 -12.89 2.84 16.61
C GLY A 187 -11.76 2.69 17.61
N ASP A 188 -11.31 3.83 18.12
CA ASP A 188 -10.23 3.95 19.12
C ASP A 188 -8.86 3.43 18.62
N GLY A 189 -8.60 3.58 17.32
CA GLY A 189 -7.31 3.26 16.71
C GLY A 189 -7.14 1.78 16.34
N LYS A 190 -8.24 1.03 16.25
CA LYS A 190 -8.27 -0.34 15.73
C LYS A 190 -8.10 -0.41 14.22
N ASP A 191 -8.52 0.63 13.51
CA ASP A 191 -8.28 0.78 12.08
C ASP A 191 -7.99 2.24 11.73
N TYR A 192 -7.57 2.47 10.48
CA TYR A 192 -7.18 3.79 10.00
C TYR A 192 -7.62 4.01 8.57
N VAL A 193 -8.02 5.24 8.26
CA VAL A 193 -8.28 5.70 6.88
C VAL A 193 -7.45 6.93 6.57
N GLY A 194 -6.96 7.04 5.34
CA GLY A 194 -6.18 8.20 4.92
C GLY A 194 -5.83 8.12 3.46
N HIS A 195 -5.66 9.27 2.82
CA HIS A 195 -5.30 9.34 1.41
C HIS A 195 -3.95 8.65 1.14
N CYS A 196 -2.99 8.78 2.06
CA CYS A 196 -1.68 8.13 1.94
C CYS A 196 -1.75 6.59 1.85
N ILE A 197 -2.74 5.95 2.48
CA ILE A 197 -2.95 4.48 2.35
C ILE A 197 -3.34 4.13 0.92
N ASN A 198 -4.26 4.89 0.34
CA ASN A 198 -4.70 4.69 -1.05
C ASN A 198 -3.54 4.96 -2.01
N THR A 199 -2.77 6.02 -1.79
CA THR A 199 -1.58 6.33 -2.58
C THR A 199 -0.56 5.20 -2.53
N ALA A 200 -0.20 4.73 -1.33
CA ALA A 200 0.73 3.62 -1.14
C ALA A 200 0.23 2.35 -1.86
N SER A 201 -1.06 2.03 -1.75
CA SER A 201 -1.67 0.88 -2.43
C SER A 201 -1.61 1.00 -3.97
N ARG A 202 -1.82 2.19 -4.54
CA ARG A 202 -1.66 2.39 -5.98
C ARG A 202 -0.20 2.27 -6.41
N LEU A 203 0.72 2.82 -5.62
CA LEU A 203 2.15 2.79 -5.88
C LEU A 203 2.74 1.37 -5.83
N SER A 204 2.17 0.46 -5.03
CA SER A 204 2.59 -0.95 -5.01
C SER A 204 2.23 -1.72 -6.29
N HIS A 205 1.41 -1.13 -7.17
CA HIS A 205 0.92 -1.75 -8.41
C HIS A 205 1.39 -1.02 -9.69
N VAL A 206 2.48 -0.25 -9.60
CA VAL A 206 2.98 0.54 -10.73
C VAL A 206 3.78 -0.35 -11.70
N GLY A 207 3.05 -0.93 -12.67
CA GLY A 207 3.63 -1.70 -13.77
C GLY A 207 4.46 -2.89 -13.30
N ALA A 208 5.73 -2.95 -13.71
CA ALA A 208 6.67 -4.01 -13.36
C ALA A 208 7.69 -3.60 -12.26
N LEU A 209 7.57 -2.39 -11.72
CA LEU A 209 8.48 -1.88 -10.70
C LEU A 209 8.19 -2.55 -9.35
N SER A 210 9.24 -2.86 -8.60
CA SER A 210 9.12 -3.47 -7.27
C SER A 210 8.97 -2.44 -6.15
N PHE A 211 9.43 -1.22 -6.34
CA PHE A 211 9.42 -0.22 -5.29
C PHE A 211 9.16 1.18 -5.84
N CYS A 212 8.23 1.90 -5.21
CA CYS A 212 7.85 3.25 -5.63
C CYS A 212 7.32 4.09 -4.46
N PHE A 213 7.66 5.37 -4.41
CA PHE A 213 7.14 6.32 -3.42
C PHE A 213 7.06 7.73 -4.00
N PRO A 214 6.13 8.60 -3.55
CA PRO A 214 5.98 9.92 -4.13
C PRO A 214 7.16 10.83 -3.77
N HIS A 215 7.44 11.81 -4.61
CA HIS A 215 8.35 12.89 -4.26
C HIS A 215 7.79 13.72 -3.10
N ARG A 216 6.49 13.99 -3.10
CA ARG A 216 5.83 14.71 -2.00
C ARG A 216 5.90 13.91 -0.70
N GLY A 217 6.37 14.56 0.36
CA GLY A 217 6.49 13.97 1.69
C GLY A 217 7.83 13.27 1.95
N PHE A 218 8.73 13.23 0.95
CA PHE A 218 10.06 12.64 1.02
C PHE A 218 11.10 13.57 0.37
N GLN A 219 11.88 14.25 1.21
CA GLN A 219 12.97 15.14 0.77
C GLN A 219 14.23 14.34 0.43
N VAL A 220 14.15 13.60 -0.68
CA VAL A 220 15.18 12.61 -1.04
C VAL A 220 16.54 13.26 -1.28
N GLN A 221 16.59 14.41 -1.96
CA GLN A 221 17.87 15.03 -2.33
C GLN A 221 18.64 15.53 -1.11
N GLU A 222 17.92 15.95 -0.06
CA GLU A 222 18.47 16.56 1.14
C GLU A 222 18.73 15.53 2.25
N HIS A 223 17.89 14.50 2.34
CA HIS A 223 17.79 13.65 3.54
C HIS A 223 17.92 12.14 3.29
N MET A 224 17.96 11.68 2.04
CA MET A 224 18.23 10.28 1.75
C MET A 224 19.70 9.94 2.04
N PRO A 225 20.00 8.81 2.72
CA PRO A 225 21.38 8.39 2.90
C PRO A 225 22.10 8.23 1.55
N ALA A 226 23.35 8.68 1.48
CA ALA A 226 24.09 8.82 0.22
C ALA A 226 24.16 7.53 -0.61
N GLN A 227 24.23 6.37 0.05
CA GLN A 227 24.25 5.07 -0.62
C GLN A 227 22.97 4.73 -1.39
N TYR A 228 21.84 5.38 -1.09
CA TYR A 228 20.56 5.17 -1.77
C TYR A 228 20.24 6.24 -2.82
N LEU A 229 20.93 7.38 -2.82
CA LEU A 229 20.71 8.43 -3.82
C LEU A 229 20.95 7.93 -5.24
N SER A 230 21.95 7.07 -5.44
CA SER A 230 22.23 6.47 -6.75
C SER A 230 21.25 5.35 -7.14
N VAL A 231 20.49 4.81 -6.19
CA VAL A 231 19.54 3.72 -6.39
C VAL A 231 18.22 4.24 -6.95
N PHE A 232 17.80 5.42 -6.52
CA PHE A 232 16.51 5.99 -6.91
C PHE A 232 16.66 7.04 -8.01
N GLN A 233 15.63 7.15 -8.84
CA GLN A 233 15.51 8.25 -9.80
C GLN A 233 14.07 8.79 -9.81
N PRO A 234 13.90 10.10 -10.04
CA PRO A 234 12.57 10.69 -10.14
C PRO A 234 12.00 10.49 -11.55
N ILE A 235 10.72 10.12 -11.64
CA ILE A 235 9.96 10.02 -12.90
C ILE A 235 8.55 10.58 -12.70
N HIS A 236 7.88 10.97 -13.79
CA HIS A 236 6.46 11.33 -13.76
C HIS A 236 5.60 10.15 -14.20
N ILE A 237 4.52 9.88 -13.46
CA ILE A 237 3.57 8.81 -13.77
C ILE A 237 2.13 9.29 -13.60
N SER A 238 1.20 8.75 -14.39
CA SER A 238 -0.22 8.88 -14.09
C SER A 238 -0.62 7.83 -13.06
N ILE A 239 -1.29 8.26 -11.99
CA ILE A 239 -1.82 7.39 -10.95
C ILE A 239 -3.33 7.60 -10.86
N ARG A 240 -4.07 6.58 -11.30
CA ARG A 240 -5.54 6.60 -11.32
C ARG A 240 -6.13 7.03 -9.96
N GLY A 241 -6.90 8.11 -9.98
CA GLY A 241 -7.59 8.65 -8.81
C GLY A 241 -6.71 9.49 -7.88
N ILE A 242 -5.47 9.79 -8.28
CA ILE A 242 -4.57 10.71 -7.57
C ILE A 242 -4.23 11.90 -8.47
N GLY A 243 -3.68 11.64 -9.66
CA GLY A 243 -3.27 12.68 -10.60
C GLY A 243 -2.66 12.09 -11.88
N GLU A 244 -2.62 12.88 -12.95
CA GLU A 244 -2.15 12.44 -14.28
C GLU A 244 -0.62 12.58 -14.47
N SER A 245 0.05 13.34 -13.59
CA SER A 245 1.49 13.62 -13.68
C SER A 245 2.10 13.78 -12.29
N GLU A 246 2.12 12.68 -11.54
CA GLU A 246 2.70 12.62 -10.20
C GLU A 246 4.20 12.34 -10.30
N LEU A 247 5.02 13.18 -9.64
CA LEU A 247 6.45 12.94 -9.51
C LEU A 247 6.70 11.89 -8.43
N VAL A 248 7.33 10.78 -8.80
CA VAL A 248 7.62 9.64 -7.93
C VAL A 248 9.08 9.21 -8.04
N TRP A 249 9.58 8.57 -7.00
CA TRP A 249 10.88 7.93 -6.95
C TRP A 249 10.76 6.44 -7.21
N VAL A 250 11.54 5.93 -8.16
CA VAL A 250 11.57 4.51 -8.54
C VAL A 250 12.99 3.97 -8.50
N VAL A 251 13.14 2.65 -8.46
CA VAL A 251 14.44 1.99 -8.59
C VAL A 251 14.98 2.20 -10.00
N LYS A 252 16.11 2.91 -10.11
CA LYS A 252 16.75 3.29 -11.37
C LYS A 252 17.03 2.10 -12.28
N ASP A 253 17.61 1.04 -11.72
CA ASP A 253 17.96 -0.16 -12.48
C ASP A 253 16.72 -0.90 -13.00
N GLU A 254 15.62 -0.90 -12.25
CA GLU A 254 14.39 -1.54 -12.72
C GLU A 254 13.75 -0.74 -13.83
N TYR A 255 13.70 0.59 -13.70
CA TYR A 255 13.14 1.47 -14.72
C TYR A 255 13.94 1.43 -16.04
N THR A 256 15.26 1.50 -15.96
CA THR A 256 16.15 1.49 -17.14
C THR A 256 16.05 0.17 -17.92
N LYS A 257 15.74 -0.94 -17.24
CA LYS A 257 15.55 -2.27 -17.84
C LYS A 257 14.16 -2.48 -18.44
N LEU A 258 13.20 -1.58 -18.22
CA LEU A 258 11.87 -1.70 -18.82
C LEU A 258 11.97 -1.63 -20.35
N ALA A 259 11.14 -2.42 -21.04
CA ALA A 259 10.94 -2.26 -22.49
C ALA A 259 10.42 -0.85 -22.80
N GLU A 260 10.76 -0.31 -23.97
CA GLU A 260 10.39 1.06 -24.38
C GLU A 260 8.87 1.30 -24.29
N LYS A 261 8.07 0.35 -24.79
CA LYS A 261 6.60 0.36 -24.66
C LYS A 261 6.10 0.48 -23.22
N ASN A 262 6.81 -0.12 -22.26
CA ASN A 262 6.45 -0.01 -20.83
C ASN A 262 6.94 1.32 -20.23
N ARG A 263 8.01 1.91 -20.77
CA ARG A 263 8.47 3.25 -20.39
C ARG A 263 7.55 4.34 -20.90
N GLU A 264 6.94 4.15 -22.07
CA GLU A 264 5.94 5.07 -22.62
C GLU A 264 4.72 5.25 -21.71
N MET A 265 4.40 4.23 -20.89
CA MET A 265 3.36 4.34 -19.85
C MET A 265 3.76 5.29 -18.70
N PHE A 266 5.06 5.54 -18.52
CA PHE A 266 5.64 6.45 -17.54
C PHE A 266 6.06 7.71 -18.27
N GLY A 267 5.06 8.55 -18.57
CA GLY A 267 5.09 9.68 -19.51
C GLY A 267 6.47 10.23 -19.86
N ASN A 268 6.71 10.39 -21.17
CA ASN A 268 7.88 11.04 -21.75
C ASN A 268 7.95 12.54 -21.39
N LEU A 269 8.01 12.89 -20.11
CA LEU A 269 8.51 14.19 -19.69
C LEU A 269 10.03 14.03 -19.60
N ARG A 270 10.68 14.09 -20.77
CA ARG A 270 12.11 14.42 -20.80
C ARG A 270 12.28 15.66 -19.93
N PRO A 271 13.19 15.67 -18.94
CA PRO A 271 13.54 16.93 -18.30
C PRO A 271 13.96 17.86 -19.44
N ALA A 272 13.30 19.01 -19.55
CA ALA A 272 13.75 20.06 -20.45
C ALA A 272 15.20 20.32 -20.05
N VAL A 273 16.14 19.85 -20.87
CA VAL A 273 17.55 20.15 -20.74
C VAL A 273 17.59 21.66 -20.79
N ALA A 274 17.96 22.29 -19.66
CA ALA A 274 18.19 23.71 -19.60
C ALA A 274 19.15 24.03 -20.74
N GLY A 275 18.64 24.73 -21.75
CA GLY A 275 19.38 25.06 -22.95
C GLY A 275 20.64 25.79 -22.54
N ALA A 276 21.78 25.14 -22.75
CA ALA A 276 23.03 25.83 -22.95
C ALA A 276 22.84 26.81 -24.11
N ALA A 277 22.75 28.09 -23.78
CA ALA A 277 22.99 29.17 -24.72
C ALA A 277 24.25 29.91 -24.25
N GLY A 278 25.39 29.30 -24.55
CA GLY A 278 26.65 30.02 -24.72
C GLY A 278 26.88 30.27 -26.21
N GLY A 279 27.32 31.47 -26.56
CA GLY A 279 27.72 31.89 -27.92
C GLY A 279 27.24 33.32 -28.21
N GLN A 280 27.95 34.35 -27.74
CA GLN A 280 29.03 35.05 -28.46
C GLN A 280 28.68 35.50 -29.88
N GLY A 281 28.75 36.82 -30.13
CA GLY A 281 29.01 37.37 -31.46
C GLY A 281 28.34 38.72 -31.72
N GLY A 282 29.14 39.79 -31.79
CA GLY A 282 28.73 41.04 -32.46
C GLY A 282 29.14 42.32 -31.74
N GLY A 283 30.42 42.69 -31.84
CA GLY A 283 30.84 44.09 -31.70
C GLY A 283 30.70 44.85 -33.03
N GLN A 284 30.78 46.19 -32.94
CA GLN A 284 30.61 47.28 -33.94
C GLN A 284 29.32 48.09 -33.62
N GLU A 285 29.27 49.42 -33.47
CA GLU A 285 30.01 50.61 -33.97
C GLU A 285 29.89 51.75 -32.92
N ALA A 286 30.96 52.47 -32.55
CA ALA A 286 31.39 53.77 -33.10
C ALA A 286 30.46 54.97 -32.83
N SER A 287 30.78 55.78 -31.80
CA SER A 287 30.99 57.25 -31.82
C SER A 287 31.11 57.79 -30.40
#